data_AF-A0A526YJN4-F1
#
_entry.id   AF-A0A526YJN4-F1
#
_cell.length_a   1.000
_cell.length_b   1.000
_cell.length_c   1.000
_cell.angle_alpha   90.00
_cell.angle_beta   90.00
_cell.angle_gamma   90.00
#
_symmetry.space_group_name_H-M   'P 1'
#
loop_
_entity.id
_entity.type
_entity.pdbx_description
1 polymer ?
#
loop_
_entity_poly.entity_id
_entity_poly.type
_entity_poly.pdbx_seq_one_letter_code
_entity_poly.pdbx_strand_id
1 'polypeptide(L)'
;QQQRVGIARSLATKPEIWFLDEPFSALDPLIRREMQDELMRLQTMLHKTIVFITHDFDEAIRLADRIAIMKDGEVIQIGTPEQLVVNPATDYVAEFTRDVDRAKVISARS
;
A
#
# COMPACT_ATOMS: atom_id res chain seq x y z
N GLN A 1 16.35 -0.38 13.15
CA GLN A 1 17.47 -0.88 12.32
C GLN A 1 17.24 -2.27 11.70
N GLN A 2 16.47 -3.19 12.31
CA GLN A 2 16.24 -4.53 11.75
C GLN A 2 15.50 -4.54 10.38
N GLN A 3 14.56 -3.63 10.13
CA GLN A 3 13.84 -3.58 8.84
C GLN A 3 14.71 -3.15 7.66
N ARG A 4 15.66 -2.21 7.84
CA ARG A 4 16.60 -1.82 6.77
C ARG A 4 17.47 -2.99 6.32
N VAL A 5 17.87 -3.89 7.24
CA VAL A 5 18.61 -5.12 6.92
C VAL A 5 17.74 -6.11 6.15
N GLY A 6 16.45 -6.20 6.46
CA GLY A 6 15.49 -7.04 5.73
C GLY A 6 15.34 -6.65 4.27
N ILE A 7 15.19 -5.34 3.99
CA ILE A 7 15.11 -4.79 2.63
C ILE A 7 16.46 -4.96 1.89
N ALA A 8 17.58 -4.67 2.55
CA ALA A 8 18.92 -4.88 1.96
C ALA A 8 19.19 -6.35 1.61
N ARG A 9 18.69 -7.29 2.41
CA ARG A 9 18.81 -8.74 2.17
C ARG A 9 17.93 -9.20 1.01
N SER A 10 16.70 -8.69 0.86
CA SER A 10 15.86 -9.01 -0.30
C SER A 10 16.44 -8.45 -1.59
N LEU A 11 17.12 -7.29 -1.53
CA LEU A 11 17.81 -6.67 -2.66
C LEU A 11 18.99 -7.51 -3.18
N ALA A 12 19.73 -8.20 -2.30
CA ALA A 12 20.86 -9.04 -2.69
C ALA A 12 20.46 -10.17 -3.64
N THR A 13 19.23 -10.70 -3.49
CA THR A 13 18.67 -11.76 -4.34
C THR A 13 18.09 -11.27 -5.66
N LYS A 14 18.06 -9.94 -5.91
CA LYS A 14 17.50 -9.29 -7.11
C LYS A 14 16.12 -9.84 -7.58
N PRO A 15 15.18 -10.16 -6.69
CA PRO A 15 13.91 -10.77 -7.10
C PRO A 15 13.12 -9.81 -7.99
N GLU A 16 12.27 -10.35 -8.87
CA GLU A 16 11.39 -9.56 -9.73
C GLU A 16 10.17 -9.00 -8.98
N ILE A 17 9.73 -9.74 -7.95
CA ILE A 17 8.54 -9.44 -7.14
C ILE A 17 8.91 -9.42 -5.65
N TRP A 18 8.43 -8.42 -4.92
CA TRP A 18 8.53 -8.33 -3.46
C TRP A 18 7.17 -8.58 -2.82
N PHE A 19 7.13 -9.50 -1.86
CA PHE A 19 5.98 -9.72 -0.99
C PHE A 19 6.31 -9.18 0.40
N LEU A 20 5.49 -8.26 0.91
CA LEU A 20 5.67 -7.64 2.21
C LEU A 20 4.40 -7.80 3.05
N ASP A 21 4.52 -8.42 4.22
CA ASP A 21 3.42 -8.59 5.17
C ASP A 21 3.55 -7.54 6.28
N GLU A 22 2.59 -6.63 6.35
CA GLU A 22 2.55 -5.46 7.24
C GLU A 22 3.92 -4.79 7.49
N PRO A 23 4.62 -4.32 6.44
CA PRO A 23 6.01 -3.88 6.55
C PRO A 23 6.24 -2.70 7.48
N PHE A 24 5.20 -1.96 7.88
CA PHE A 24 5.31 -0.72 8.64
C PHE A 24 4.46 -0.67 9.91
N SER A 25 3.75 -1.75 10.27
CA SER A 25 2.81 -1.75 11.41
C SER A 25 3.51 -1.52 12.76
N ALA A 26 4.72 -2.05 12.93
CA ALA A 26 5.51 -1.93 14.17
C ALA A 26 6.30 -0.61 14.31
N LEU A 27 6.16 0.32 13.36
CA LEU A 27 6.92 1.58 13.35
C LEU A 27 6.11 2.73 13.97
N ASP A 28 6.82 3.64 14.65
CA ASP A 28 6.25 4.92 15.04
C ASP A 28 5.91 5.77 13.80
N PRO A 29 5.01 6.77 13.91
CA PRO A 29 4.51 7.51 12.76
C PRO A 29 5.59 8.25 11.94
N LEU A 30 6.69 8.69 12.57
CA LEU A 30 7.76 9.39 11.86
C LEU A 30 8.58 8.40 11.05
N ILE A 31 9.08 7.34 11.69
CA ILE A 31 9.89 6.32 11.01
C ILE A 31 9.07 5.59 9.95
N ARG A 32 7.77 5.37 10.18
CA ARG A 32 6.85 4.81 9.17
C ARG A 32 6.90 5.60 7.87
N ARG A 33 6.71 6.92 7.93
CA ARG A 33 6.74 7.79 6.74
C ARG A 33 8.09 7.74 6.04
N GLU A 34 9.19 7.83 6.78
CA GLU A 34 10.54 7.73 6.20
C GLU A 34 10.75 6.40 5.48
N MET A 35 10.30 5.29 6.06
CA MET A 35 10.45 3.96 5.48
C MET A 35 9.55 3.76 4.26
N GLN A 36 8.35 4.31 4.27
CA GLN A 36 7.45 4.34 3.12
C GLN A 36 8.07 5.15 1.96
N ASP A 37 8.69 6.30 2.24
CA ASP A 37 9.40 7.10 1.24
C ASP A 37 10.58 6.36 0.63
N GLU A 38 11.36 5.66 1.46
CA GLU A 38 12.45 4.84 0.96
C GLU A 38 11.95 3.67 0.10
N LEU A 39 10.82 3.05 0.46
CA LEU A 39 10.21 2.00 -0.36
C LEU A 39 9.83 2.52 -1.75
N MET A 40 9.17 3.69 -1.83
CA MET A 40 8.82 4.32 -3.11
C MET A 40 10.07 4.70 -3.92
N ARG A 41 11.11 5.21 -3.27
CA ARG A 41 12.40 5.53 -3.91
C ARG A 41 13.04 4.28 -4.52
N LEU A 42 13.07 3.18 -3.76
CA LEU A 42 13.62 1.90 -4.23
C LEU A 42 12.79 1.31 -5.36
N GLN A 43 11.46 1.36 -5.27
CA GLN A 43 10.57 0.91 -6.33
C GLN A 43 10.82 1.69 -7.62
N THR A 44 10.95 3.02 -7.53
CA THR A 44 11.23 3.89 -8.68
C THR A 44 12.60 3.60 -9.30
N MET A 45 13.63 3.34 -8.48
CA MET A 45 14.98 3.07 -8.97
C MET A 45 15.14 1.68 -9.60
N LEU A 46 14.42 0.69 -9.08
CA LEU A 46 14.64 -0.73 -9.41
C LEU A 46 13.54 -1.33 -10.28
N HIS A 47 12.42 -0.61 -10.45
CA HIS A 47 11.24 -1.00 -11.21
C HIS A 47 10.74 -2.41 -10.86
N LYS A 48 10.80 -2.76 -9.57
CA LYS A 48 10.32 -4.05 -9.05
C LYS A 48 8.83 -4.00 -8.77
N THR A 49 8.15 -5.12 -8.98
CA THR A 49 6.76 -5.28 -8.58
C THR A 49 6.69 -5.51 -7.09
N ILE A 50 5.85 -4.76 -6.38
CA ILE A 50 5.66 -4.90 -4.93
C ILE A 50 4.21 -5.27 -4.68
N VAL A 51 4.00 -6.33 -3.92
CA VAL A 51 2.71 -6.72 -3.37
C VAL A 51 2.87 -6.66 -1.86
N PHE A 52 2.07 -5.84 -1.20
CA PHE A 52 2.09 -5.74 0.24
C PHE A 52 0.68 -5.81 0.82
N ILE A 53 0.60 -6.25 2.06
CA ILE A 53 -0.63 -6.34 2.83
C ILE A 53 -0.55 -5.31 3.96
N THR A 54 -1.65 -4.61 4.18
CA THR A 54 -1.82 -3.66 5.28
C THR A 54 -3.29 -3.63 5.69
N HIS A 55 -3.53 -3.32 6.96
CA HIS A 55 -4.86 -3.01 7.48
C HIS A 55 -5.15 -1.50 7.46
N ASP A 56 -4.17 -0.66 7.07
CA ASP A 56 -4.30 0.79 6.98
C ASP A 56 -4.59 1.22 5.53
N PHE A 57 -5.78 1.75 5.28
CA PHE A 57 -6.18 2.16 3.95
C PHE A 57 -5.46 3.44 3.47
N ASP A 58 -5.09 4.36 4.36
CA ASP A 58 -4.32 5.55 4.00
C ASP A 58 -2.91 5.15 3.50
N GLU A 59 -2.33 4.12 4.11
CA GLU A 59 -1.08 3.52 3.63
C GLU A 59 -1.24 2.90 2.25
N ALA A 60 -2.33 2.16 2.02
CA ALA A 60 -2.63 1.58 0.72
C ALA A 60 -2.81 2.66 -0.37
N ILE A 61 -3.54 3.74 -0.08
CA ILE A 61 -3.73 4.88 -1.01
C ILE A 61 -2.38 5.52 -1.35
N ARG A 62 -1.51 5.68 -0.35
CA ARG A 62 -0.23 6.37 -0.52
C ARG A 62 0.74 5.60 -1.40
N LEU A 63 0.77 4.27 -1.28
CA LEU A 63 1.84 3.43 -1.82
C LEU A 63 1.43 2.61 -3.04
N ALA A 64 0.14 2.30 -3.21
CA ALA A 64 -0.30 1.30 -4.17
C ALA A 64 -0.92 1.91 -5.43
N ASP A 65 -0.51 1.39 -6.59
CA ASP A 65 -1.15 1.70 -7.86
C ASP A 65 -2.58 1.14 -7.96
N ARG A 66 -2.78 -0.02 -7.32
CA ARG A 66 -4.03 -0.78 -7.25
C ARG A 66 -4.17 -1.41 -5.87
N ILE A 67 -5.40 -1.46 -5.37
CA ILE A 67 -5.71 -2.01 -4.06
C ILE A 67 -6.76 -3.12 -4.26
N ALA A 68 -6.53 -4.26 -3.62
CA ALA A 68 -7.50 -5.33 -3.49
C ALA A 68 -8.03 -5.32 -2.05
N ILE A 69 -9.33 -5.12 -1.88
CA ILE A 69 -10.00 -5.21 -0.58
C ILE A 69 -10.50 -6.63 -0.42
N MET A 70 -10.20 -7.23 0.73
CA MET A 70 -10.58 -8.59 1.08
C MET A 70 -11.47 -8.62 2.32
N LYS A 71 -12.45 -9.53 2.33
CA LYS A 71 -13.32 -9.81 3.48
C LYS A 71 -13.67 -11.30 3.48
N ASP A 72 -13.65 -11.92 4.66
CA ASP A 72 -14.02 -13.34 4.84
C ASP A 72 -13.27 -14.32 3.91
N GLY A 73 -12.02 -14.01 3.58
CA GLY A 73 -11.18 -14.83 2.68
C GLY A 73 -11.39 -14.58 1.18
N GLU A 74 -12.30 -13.69 0.81
CA GLU A 74 -12.62 -13.37 -0.57
C GLU A 74 -12.19 -11.94 -0.94
N VAL A 75 -11.75 -11.76 -2.18
CA VAL A 75 -11.51 -10.42 -2.74
C VAL A 75 -12.85 -9.84 -3.17
N ILE A 76 -13.33 -8.84 -2.44
CA ILE A 76 -14.63 -8.22 -2.68
C ILE A 76 -14.57 -7.09 -3.70
N GLN A 77 -13.41 -6.44 -3.86
CA GLN A 77 -13.19 -5.42 -4.88
C GLN A 77 -11.70 -5.22 -5.15
N ILE A 78 -11.34 -5.01 -6.41
CA ILE A 78 -10.01 -4.55 -6.82
C ILE A 78 -10.18 -3.30 -7.68
N GLY A 79 -9.41 -2.26 -7.40
CA GLY A 79 -9.46 -1.03 -8.18
C GLY A 79 -8.28 -0.11 -7.91
N THR A 80 -8.24 1.00 -8.63
CA THR A 80 -7.40 2.13 -8.21
C THR A 80 -7.97 2.73 -6.90
N PRO A 81 -7.16 3.46 -6.12
CA PRO A 81 -7.65 4.19 -4.95
C PRO A 81 -8.91 5.03 -5.26
N GLU A 82 -8.92 5.72 -6.40
CA GLU A 82 -10.05 6.50 -6.89
C GLU A 82 -11.31 5.65 -7.13
N GLN A 83 -11.18 4.52 -7.82
CA GLN A 83 -12.32 3.65 -8.10
C GLN A 83 -12.94 3.10 -6.81
N LEU A 84 -12.12 2.75 -5.82
CA LEU A 84 -12.60 2.21 -4.55
C LEU A 84 -13.40 3.23 -3.73
N VAL A 85 -13.02 4.51 -3.80
CA VAL A 85 -13.66 5.59 -3.04
C VAL A 85 -14.88 6.16 -3.77
N VAL A 86 -14.81 6.28 -5.10
CA VAL A 86 -15.90 6.87 -5.90
C VAL A 86 -16.99 5.85 -6.21
N ASN A 87 -16.61 4.60 -6.48
CA ASN A 87 -17.52 3.52 -6.88
C ASN A 87 -17.29 2.26 -6.01
N PRO A 88 -17.62 2.31 -4.71
CA PRO A 88 -17.55 1.13 -3.85
C PRO A 88 -18.54 0.06 -4.33
N ALA A 89 -18.07 -1.18 -4.46
CA ALA A 89 -18.85 -2.31 -4.99
C ALA A 89 -19.76 -2.96 -3.94
N THR A 90 -19.48 -2.75 -2.65
CA THR A 90 -20.27 -3.26 -1.54
C THR A 90 -20.36 -2.24 -0.41
N ASP A 91 -21.36 -2.39 0.47
CA ASP A 91 -21.51 -1.54 1.66
C ASP A 91 -20.28 -1.60 2.56
N TYR A 92 -19.63 -2.77 2.63
CA TYR A 92 -18.38 -2.92 3.36
C TYR A 92 -17.27 -2.05 2.77
N VAL A 93 -17.11 -2.01 1.44
CA VAL A 93 -16.10 -1.13 0.81
C VAL A 93 -16.47 0.34 1.01
N ALA A 94 -17.76 0.69 0.93
CA ALA A 94 -18.22 2.04 1.19
C ALA A 94 -17.94 2.49 2.63
N GLU A 95 -18.09 1.59 3.60
CA GLU A 95 -17.74 1.84 5.01
C GLU A 95 -16.22 1.92 5.21
N PHE A 96 -15.46 0.99 4.64
CA PHE A 96 -14.01 0.94 4.76
C PHE A 96 -13.32 2.19 4.18
N THR A 97 -13.92 2.82 3.17
CA THR A 97 -13.39 4.02 2.52
C THR A 97 -14.01 5.32 3.03
N ARG A 98 -14.88 5.28 4.05
CA ARG A 98 -15.70 6.41 4.50
C ARG A 98 -14.89 7.60 4.99
N ASP A 99 -13.85 7.35 5.77
CA ASP A 99 -13.05 8.40 6.44
C ASP A 99 -11.89 8.93 5.59
N VAL A 100 -11.84 8.50 4.32
CA VAL A 100 -10.77 8.86 3.40
C VAL A 100 -11.00 10.26 2.87
N ASP A 101 -9.96 11.08 2.96
CA ASP A 101 -9.95 12.39 2.35
C ASP A 101 -9.95 12.27 0.82
N ARG A 102 -11.12 12.49 0.22
CA ARG A 102 -11.33 12.42 -1.24
C ARG A 102 -10.41 13.35 -2.02
N ALA A 103 -9.96 14.46 -1.41
CA ALA A 103 -9.04 15.38 -2.07
C ALA A 103 -7.69 14.71 -2.36
N LYS A 104 -7.20 13.85 -1.44
CA LYS A 104 -5.93 13.11 -1.61
C LYS A 104 -6.01 12.05 -2.70
N VAL A 105 -7.19 11.46 -2.88
CA VAL A 105 -7.41 10.35 -3.81
C VAL A 105 -7.52 10.85 -5.25
N ILE A 106 -8.14 12.01 -5.45
CA ILE A 106 -8.32 12.62 -6.77
C ILE A 106 -7.04 13.34 -7.23
N SER A 107 -6.26 13.92 -6.31
CA SER A 107 -4.99 14.59 -6.65
C SER A 107 -3.86 13.63 -7.01
N ALA A 108 -3.94 12.35 -6.63
CA ALA A 108 -2.88 11.36 -6.88
C ALA A 108 -2.61 11.05 -8.36
N ARG A 109 -3.36 11.67 -9.30
CA ARG A 109 -3.23 11.46 -10.75
C ARG A 109 -3.21 12.75 -11.59
N SER A 110 -3.13 13.93 -10.96
CA SER A 110 -3.01 15.22 -11.66
C SER A 110 -1.57 15.70 -11.73
#